data_AF-A0A7C9DIG8-F1
#
_entry.id   AF-A0A7C9DIG8-F1
#
_cell.length_a   1.000
_cell.length_b   1.000
_cell.length_c   1.000
_cell.angle_alpha   90.00
_cell.angle_beta   90.00
_cell.angle_gamma   90.00
#
_symmetry.space_group_name_H-M   'P 1'
#
loop_
_entity.id
_entity.type
_entity.pdbx_description
1 polymer ?
#
loop_
_entity_poly.entity_id
_entity_poly.type
_entity_poly.pdbx_seq_one_letter_code
_entity_poly.pdbx_strand_id
1 'polypeptide(L)'
;KYYYASAKELMRINGTTKSTVTSNLGEAISGATTIRAFGKEEQFFSTAVQLIDKNASPFFHSFSANEWLIQRLEMLCTVILSCSALALTMLPYSKSNSGFIGMALSYGLSLNSCLVSSVQSQCMLANTIVSAERLEQYMHIASEAPEIVE
;
A
#
# COMPACT_ATOMS: atom_id res chain seq x y z
N LYS A 1 10.07 10.32 5.98
CA LYS A 1 10.92 10.52 4.78
C LYS A 1 11.40 9.20 4.19
N TYR A 2 12.18 8.38 4.91
CA TYR A 2 12.70 7.11 4.39
C TYR A 2 11.61 6.10 3.99
N TYR A 3 10.58 5.89 4.82
CA TYR A 3 9.45 5.02 4.49
C TYR A 3 8.75 5.43 3.20
N TYR A 4 8.49 6.72 3.02
CA TYR A 4 7.75 7.23 1.86
C TYR A 4 8.49 7.01 0.54
N ALA A 5 9.81 7.24 0.52
CA ALA A 5 10.63 7.00 -0.66
C ALA A 5 10.68 5.49 -1.02
N SER A 6 10.87 4.63 -0.02
CA SER A 6 10.89 3.18 -0.22
C SER A 6 9.52 2.64 -0.66
N ALA A 7 8.43 3.10 -0.04
CA ALA A 7 7.07 2.70 -0.39
C ALA A 7 6.73 3.07 -1.83
N LYS A 8 7.11 4.28 -2.29
CA LYS A 8 6.89 4.74 -3.67
C LYS A 8 7.58 3.86 -4.71
N GLU A 9 8.82 3.44 -4.48
CA GLU A 9 9.50 2.52 -5.40
C GLU A 9 8.90 1.11 -5.39
N LEU A 10 8.54 0.61 -4.20
CA LEU A 10 7.95 -0.72 -4.05
C LEU A 10 6.59 -0.82 -4.74
N MET A 11 5.81 0.26 -4.66
CA MET A 11 4.59 0.47 -5.41
C MET A 11 4.79 0.44 -6.93
N ARG A 12 5.83 1.10 -7.43
CA ARG A 12 6.15 1.14 -8.85
C ARG A 12 6.47 -0.26 -9.38
N ILE A 13 7.25 -1.02 -8.61
CA ILE A 13 7.56 -2.43 -8.89
C ILE A 13 6.28 -3.28 -8.87
N ASN A 14 5.40 -3.09 -7.89
CA ASN A 14 4.12 -3.80 -7.83
C ASN A 14 3.25 -3.52 -9.07
N GLY A 15 3.22 -2.26 -9.54
CA GLY A 15 2.49 -1.87 -10.74
C GLY A 15 3.03 -2.51 -12.03
N THR A 16 4.36 -2.57 -12.19
CA THR A 16 4.97 -3.20 -13.37
C THR A 16 4.81 -4.72 -13.34
N THR A 17 4.98 -5.35 -12.19
CA THR A 17 4.91 -6.82 -12.08
C THR A 17 3.48 -7.34 -12.30
N LYS A 18 2.47 -6.61 -11.82
CA LYS A 18 1.06 -6.92 -12.08
C LYS A 18 0.72 -6.85 -13.57
N SER A 19 1.27 -5.88 -14.30
CA SER A 19 1.08 -5.75 -15.75
C SER A 19 1.64 -6.96 -16.51
N THR A 20 2.80 -7.48 -16.09
CA THR A 20 3.40 -8.67 -16.72
C THR A 20 2.55 -9.91 -16.53
N VAL A 21 1.96 -10.10 -15.34
CA VAL A 21 1.02 -11.21 -15.08
C VAL A 21 -0.20 -11.13 -16.01
N THR A 22 -0.83 -9.95 -16.11
CA THR A 22 -1.99 -9.76 -16.99
C THR A 22 -1.65 -9.97 -18.46
N SER A 23 -0.48 -9.51 -18.90
CA SER A 23 0.00 -9.69 -20.28
C SER A 23 0.21 -11.16 -20.62
N ASN A 24 0.88 -11.92 -19.74
CA ASN A 24 1.09 -13.35 -19.91
C ASN A 24 -0.23 -14.13 -19.98
N LEU A 25 -1.23 -13.69 -19.20
CA LEU A 25 -2.57 -14.27 -19.22
C LEU A 25 -3.30 -13.98 -20.55
N GLY A 26 -3.17 -12.76 -21.07
CA GLY A 26 -3.68 -12.39 -22.39
C GLY A 26 -3.03 -13.21 -23.53
N GLU A 27 -1.72 -13.41 -23.45
CA GLU A 27 -0.96 -14.24 -24.41
C GLU A 27 -1.39 -15.71 -24.34
N ALA A 28 -1.60 -16.26 -23.14
CA ALA A 28 -2.10 -17.62 -22.95
C ALA A 28 -3.48 -17.82 -23.57
N ILE A 29 -4.40 -16.85 -23.41
CA ILE A 29 -5.76 -16.92 -23.94
C ILE A 29 -5.73 -16.86 -25.48
N SER A 30 -4.99 -15.91 -26.04
CA SER A 30 -4.87 -15.73 -27.50
C SER A 30 -4.17 -16.92 -28.16
N GLY A 31 -3.11 -17.44 -27.53
CA GLY A 31 -2.29 -18.57 -28.02
C GLY A 31 -2.76 -19.95 -27.58
N ALA A 32 -3.94 -20.09 -26.98
CA ALA A 32 -4.38 -21.33 -26.31
C ALA A 32 -4.40 -22.56 -27.24
N THR A 33 -4.72 -22.38 -28.52
CA THR A 33 -4.71 -23.46 -29.53
C THR A 33 -3.29 -23.89 -29.86
N THR A 34 -2.39 -22.93 -30.07
CA THR A 34 -0.96 -23.16 -30.36
C THR A 34 -0.27 -23.87 -29.20
N ILE A 35 -0.46 -23.39 -27.96
CA ILE A 35 0.16 -23.99 -26.77
C ILE A 35 -0.24 -25.47 -26.63
N ARG A 36 -1.53 -25.77 -26.84
CA ARG A 36 -2.06 -27.14 -26.80
C ARG A 36 -1.57 -28.00 -27.97
N ALA A 37 -1.48 -27.42 -29.17
CA ALA A 37 -0.99 -28.12 -30.35
C ALA A 37 0.48 -28.58 -30.20
N PHE A 38 1.30 -27.81 -29.48
CA PHE A 38 2.70 -28.14 -29.21
C PHE A 38 2.94 -28.88 -27.88
N GLY A 39 1.89 -29.17 -27.09
CA GLY A 39 2.02 -29.85 -25.79
C GLY A 39 2.87 -29.09 -24.77
N LYS A 40 2.77 -27.74 -24.77
CA LYS A 40 3.60 -26.84 -23.95
C LYS A 40 2.88 -26.25 -22.73
N GLU A 41 1.75 -26.82 -22.34
CA GLU A 41 0.90 -26.32 -21.25
C GLU A 41 1.64 -26.21 -19.92
N GLU A 42 2.38 -27.26 -19.52
CA GLU A 42 3.14 -27.28 -18.26
C GLU A 42 4.23 -26.21 -18.21
N GLN A 43 4.92 -25.98 -19.33
CA GLN A 43 5.96 -24.95 -19.42
C GLN A 43 5.36 -23.55 -19.27
N PHE A 44 4.22 -23.31 -19.92
CA PHE A 44 3.50 -22.04 -19.83
C PHE A 44 2.91 -21.82 -18.43
N PHE A 45 2.37 -22.88 -17.82
CA PHE A 45 1.85 -22.86 -16.46
C PHE A 45 2.94 -22.56 -15.42
N SER A 46 4.08 -23.24 -15.49
CA SER A 46 5.23 -22.97 -14.60
C SER A 46 5.70 -21.52 -14.72
N THR A 47 5.72 -20.97 -15.94
CA THR A 47 6.09 -19.56 -16.17
C THR A 47 5.07 -18.61 -15.54
N ALA A 48 3.77 -18.89 -15.69
CA ALA A 48 2.71 -18.11 -15.07
C ALA A 48 2.81 -18.10 -13.54
N VAL A 49 3.08 -19.27 -12.92
CA VAL A 49 3.28 -19.39 -11.47
C VAL A 49 4.47 -18.56 -11.00
N GLN A 50 5.60 -18.61 -11.72
CA GLN A 50 6.78 -17.79 -11.39
C GLN A 50 6.50 -16.28 -11.47
N LEU A 51 5.72 -15.85 -12.46
CA LEU A 51 5.31 -14.44 -12.59
C LEU A 51 4.39 -14.00 -11.44
N ILE A 52 3.47 -14.87 -11.01
CA ILE A 52 2.59 -14.62 -9.87
C ILE A 52 3.42 -14.49 -8.58
N ASP A 53 4.37 -15.40 -8.35
CA ASP A 53 5.24 -15.37 -7.17
C ASP A 53 6.11 -14.11 -7.14
N LYS A 54 6.66 -13.74 -8.29
CA LYS A 54 7.40 -12.48 -8.47
C LYS A 54 6.56 -11.24 -8.19
N ASN A 55 5.25 -11.28 -8.48
CA ASN A 55 4.32 -10.21 -8.14
C ASN A 55 3.93 -10.21 -6.63
N ALA A 56 3.84 -11.38 -6.01
CA ALA A 56 3.47 -11.53 -4.60
C ALA A 56 4.55 -11.01 -3.65
N SER A 57 5.83 -11.24 -3.95
CA SER A 57 6.96 -10.79 -3.12
C SER A 57 6.99 -9.28 -2.82
N PRO A 58 6.98 -8.36 -3.81
CA PRO A 58 7.00 -6.91 -3.55
C PRO A 58 5.74 -6.45 -2.81
N PHE A 59 4.58 -7.06 -3.09
CA PHE A 59 3.34 -6.79 -2.36
C PHE A 59 3.50 -7.15 -0.87
N PHE A 60 4.03 -8.34 -0.58
CA PHE A 60 4.26 -8.79 0.79
C PHE A 60 5.26 -7.91 1.55
N HIS A 61 6.34 -7.49 0.89
CA HIS A 61 7.29 -6.56 1.49
C HIS A 61 6.67 -5.19 1.77
N SER A 62 5.79 -4.70 0.88
CA SER A 62 5.08 -3.43 1.07
C SER A 62 4.12 -3.50 2.25
N PHE A 63 3.34 -4.57 2.31
CA PHE A 63 2.45 -4.85 3.43
C PHE A 63 3.22 -4.93 4.75
N SER A 64 4.31 -5.69 4.79
CA SER A 64 5.16 -5.84 5.98
C SER A 64 5.78 -4.52 6.43
N ALA A 65 6.21 -3.67 5.50
CA ALA A 65 6.75 -2.35 5.81
C ALA A 65 5.68 -1.41 6.40
N ASN A 66 4.45 -1.48 5.90
CA ASN A 66 3.33 -0.71 6.41
C ASN A 66 2.96 -1.15 7.84
N GLU A 67 2.81 -2.45 8.07
CA GLU A 67 2.55 -3.01 9.40
C GLU A 67 3.67 -2.66 10.40
N TRP A 68 4.93 -2.71 9.96
CA TRP A 68 6.06 -2.30 10.80
C TRP A 68 5.97 -0.83 11.23
N LEU A 69 5.54 0.06 10.35
CA LEU A 69 5.35 1.47 10.66
C LEU A 69 4.18 1.68 11.63
N ILE A 70 3.05 1.01 11.39
CA ILE A 70 1.87 1.03 12.26
C ILE A 70 2.25 0.58 13.67
N GLN A 71 2.89 -0.58 13.79
CA GLN A 71 3.35 -1.12 15.08
C GLN A 71 4.24 -0.13 15.83
N ARG A 72 5.18 0.55 15.14
CA ARG A 72 6.04 1.55 15.78
C ARG A 72 5.26 2.77 16.28
N LEU A 73 4.31 3.26 15.50
CA LEU A 73 3.47 4.41 15.89
C LEU A 73 2.58 4.05 17.08
N GLU A 74 1.94 2.89 17.05
CA GLU A 74 1.10 2.41 18.15
C GLU A 74 1.91 2.23 19.43
N MET A 75 3.12 1.64 19.35
CA MET A 75 3.99 1.48 20.51
C MET A 75 4.36 2.84 21.15
N LEU A 76 4.70 3.85 20.33
CA LEU A 76 4.99 5.20 20.82
C LEU A 76 3.77 5.83 21.48
N CYS A 77 2.59 5.73 20.85
CA CYS A 77 1.35 6.24 21.41
C CYS A 77 1.00 5.55 22.74
N THR A 78 1.12 4.23 22.83
CA THR A 78 0.87 3.48 24.06
C THR A 78 1.84 3.85 25.17
N VAL A 79 3.14 4.03 24.86
CA VAL A 79 4.12 4.51 25.84
C VAL A 79 3.74 5.90 26.35
N ILE A 80 3.42 6.84 25.46
CA ILE A 80 3.01 8.20 25.85
C ILE A 80 1.75 8.15 26.73
N LEU A 81 0.72 7.41 26.32
CA LEU A 81 -0.53 7.28 27.08
C LEU A 81 -0.31 6.64 28.45
N SER A 82 0.52 5.60 28.53
CA SER A 82 0.84 4.94 29.80
C SER A 82 1.62 5.86 30.75
N CYS A 83 2.60 6.61 30.24
CA CYS A 83 3.33 7.63 30.99
C CYS A 83 2.39 8.75 31.47
N SER A 84 1.49 9.22 30.61
CA SER A 84 0.48 10.23 30.99
C SER A 84 -0.47 9.70 32.06
N ALA A 85 -0.97 8.46 31.92
CA ALA A 85 -1.82 7.83 32.92
C ALA A 85 -1.10 7.70 34.26
N LEU A 86 0.14 7.20 34.28
CA LEU A 86 0.95 7.07 35.48
C LEU A 86 1.20 8.43 36.15
N ALA A 87 1.59 9.45 35.38
CA ALA A 87 1.79 10.80 35.90
C ALA A 87 0.50 11.35 36.55
N LEU A 88 -0.65 11.18 35.89
CA LEU A 88 -1.93 11.64 36.40
C LEU A 88 -2.37 10.89 37.68
N THR A 89 -1.96 9.64 37.87
CA THR A 89 -2.22 8.88 39.10
C THR A 89 -1.27 9.21 40.26
N MET A 90 -0.03 9.62 39.96
CA MET A 90 0.99 9.91 40.97
C MET A 90 0.94 11.36 41.49
N LEU A 91 0.42 12.30 40.71
CA LEU A 91 0.30 13.70 41.14
C LEU A 91 -0.95 13.91 42.02
N PRO A 92 -0.83 14.65 43.15
CA PRO A 92 -1.97 14.98 44.00
C PRO A 92 -2.85 16.05 43.33
N TYR A 93 -3.72 15.63 42.43
CA TYR A 93 -4.73 16.49 41.81
C TYR A 93 -5.94 16.69 42.73
N SER A 94 -6.52 17.89 42.69
CA SER A 94 -7.80 18.18 43.33
C SER A 94 -8.92 17.35 42.69
N LYS A 95 -9.88 16.86 43.50
CA LYS A 95 -11.00 15.99 43.06
C LYS A 95 -11.80 16.56 41.87
N SER A 96 -11.78 17.89 41.67
CA SER A 96 -12.43 18.60 40.56
C SER A 96 -11.84 18.27 39.19
N ASN A 97 -10.60 17.78 39.11
CA ASN A 97 -9.91 17.55 37.82
C ASN A 97 -10.01 16.11 37.30
N SER A 98 -10.64 15.19 38.06
CA SER A 98 -10.75 13.78 37.70
C SER A 98 -11.49 13.54 36.39
N GLY A 99 -12.50 14.35 36.08
CA GLY A 99 -13.25 14.24 34.82
C GLY A 99 -12.40 14.60 33.58
N PHE A 100 -11.59 15.66 33.69
CA PHE A 100 -10.70 16.08 32.61
C PHE A 100 -9.61 15.04 32.30
N ILE A 101 -9.11 14.36 33.33
CA ILE A 101 -8.14 13.27 33.21
C ILE A 101 -8.73 12.09 32.42
N GLY A 102 -9.96 11.66 32.77
CA GLY A 102 -10.65 10.59 32.04
C GLY A 102 -10.92 10.97 30.58
N MET A 103 -11.32 12.22 30.32
CA MET A 103 -11.49 12.72 28.95
C MET A 103 -10.18 12.73 28.17
N ALA A 104 -9.08 13.20 28.76
CA ALA A 104 -7.77 13.24 28.10
C ALA A 104 -7.27 11.84 27.71
N LEU A 105 -7.42 10.84 28.59
CA LEU A 105 -7.05 9.46 28.28
C LEU A 105 -7.95 8.84 27.21
N SER A 106 -9.25 9.11 27.26
CA SER A 106 -10.22 8.61 26.27
C SER A 106 -9.94 9.19 24.88
N TYR A 107 -9.68 10.49 24.79
CA TYR A 107 -9.30 11.13 23.53
C TYR A 107 -7.93 10.67 23.04
N GLY A 108 -6.97 10.48 23.94
CA GLY A 108 -5.65 9.95 23.60
C GLY A 108 -5.72 8.57 22.95
N LEU A 109 -6.58 7.68 23.45
CA LEU A 109 -6.79 6.35 22.87
C LEU A 109 -7.46 6.44 21.49
N SER A 110 -8.51 7.26 21.36
CA SER A 110 -9.19 7.50 20.08
C SER A 110 -8.27 8.12 19.02
N LEU A 111 -7.37 9.01 19.43
CA LEU A 111 -6.37 9.62 18.55
C LEU A 111 -5.39 8.58 17.99
N ASN A 112 -5.03 7.55 18.74
CA ASN A 112 -4.18 6.47 18.25
C ASN A 112 -4.85 5.74 17.06
N SER A 113 -6.11 5.34 17.21
CA SER A 113 -6.86 4.71 16.11
C SER A 113 -6.98 5.63 14.88
N CYS A 114 -7.23 6.93 15.10
CA CYS A 114 -7.28 7.92 14.03
C CYS A 114 -5.92 8.06 13.31
N LEU A 115 -4.81 8.05 14.05
CA LEU A 115 -3.46 8.11 13.50
C LEU A 115 -3.16 6.92 12.59
N VAL A 116 -3.49 5.70 13.04
CA VAL A 116 -3.33 4.48 12.23
C VAL A 116 -4.14 4.58 10.95
N SER A 117 -5.42 4.96 11.05
CA SER A 117 -6.30 5.15 9.88
C SER A 117 -5.78 6.21 8.92
N SER A 118 -5.24 7.31 9.44
CA SER A 118 -4.65 8.38 8.63
C SER A 118 -3.40 7.90 7.87
N VAL A 119 -2.53 7.11 8.50
CA VAL A 119 -1.33 6.55 7.85
C VAL A 119 -1.73 5.56 6.75
N GLN A 120 -2.70 4.69 7.00
CA GLN A 120 -3.26 3.79 6.00
C GLN A 120 -3.87 4.57 4.82
N SER A 121 -4.63 5.62 5.11
CA SER A 121 -5.24 6.49 4.09
C SER A 121 -4.18 7.21 3.26
N GLN A 122 -3.08 7.66 3.88
CA GLN A 122 -1.96 8.26 3.17
C GLN A 122 -1.25 7.27 2.26
N CYS A 123 -1.06 6.02 2.71
CA CYS A 123 -0.53 4.95 1.87
C CYS A 123 -1.46 4.65 0.69
N MET A 124 -2.77 4.56 0.93
CA MET A 124 -3.76 4.35 -0.12
C MET A 124 -3.76 5.50 -1.13
N LEU A 125 -3.72 6.75 -0.68
CA LEU A 125 -3.65 7.92 -1.55
C LEU A 125 -2.37 7.91 -2.41
N ALA A 126 -1.22 7.59 -1.81
CA ALA A 126 0.04 7.42 -2.51
C ALA A 126 -0.04 6.29 -3.55
N ASN A 127 -0.89 5.28 -3.33
CA ASN A 127 -1.15 4.26 -4.34
C ASN A 127 -1.98 4.78 -5.51
N THR A 128 -3.07 5.49 -5.22
CA THR A 128 -4.03 5.91 -6.24
C THR A 128 -3.44 7.00 -7.13
N ILE A 129 -2.62 7.90 -6.59
CA ILE A 129 -2.02 9.02 -7.35
C ILE A 129 -1.13 8.55 -8.50
N VAL A 130 -0.46 7.40 -8.37
CA VAL A 130 0.36 6.81 -9.45
C VAL A 130 -0.47 6.52 -10.69
N SER A 131 -1.75 6.17 -10.53
CA SER A 131 -2.65 5.94 -11.67
C SER A 131 -3.00 7.25 -12.37
N ALA A 132 -3.16 8.34 -11.62
CA ALA A 132 -3.40 9.67 -12.17
C ALA A 132 -2.15 10.22 -12.88
N GLU A 133 -0.95 10.05 -12.31
CA GLU A 133 0.33 10.41 -12.96
C GLU A 133 0.46 9.70 -14.33
N ARG A 134 0.03 8.43 -14.44
CA ARG A 134 0.04 7.71 -15.72
C ARG A 134 -0.98 8.24 -16.72
N LEU A 135 -2.16 8.64 -16.27
CA LEU A 135 -3.17 9.24 -17.15
C LEU A 135 -2.65 10.56 -17.73
N GLU A 136 -2.04 11.41 -16.89
CA GLU A 136 -1.40 12.65 -17.33
C GLU A 136 -0.33 12.39 -18.40
N GLN A 137 0.52 11.36 -18.20
CA GLN A 137 1.50 10.97 -19.21
C GLN A 137 0.85 10.62 -20.57
N TYR A 138 -0.28 9.92 -20.56
CA TYR A 138 -1.02 9.58 -21.79
C TYR A 138 -1.72 10.77 -22.44
N MET A 139 -1.92 11.89 -21.73
CA MET A 139 -2.52 13.10 -22.32
C MET A 139 -1.51 13.91 -23.16
N HIS A 140 -0.21 13.70 -22.97
CA HIS A 140 0.85 14.47 -23.62
C HIS A 140 1.60 13.69 -24.71
N ILE A 141 1.13 12.49 -25.07
CA ILE A 141 1.71 11.73 -26.19
C ILE A 141 1.36 12.40 -27.52
N ALA A 142 2.29 12.36 -28.48
CA ALA A 142 2.05 12.88 -29.81
C ALA A 142 0.92 12.10 -30.49
N SER A 143 -0.03 12.82 -31.11
CA SER A 143 -1.10 12.21 -31.89
C SER A 143 -0.51 11.40 -33.04
N GLU A 144 -1.09 10.24 -33.30
CA GLU A 144 -0.83 9.50 -34.54
C GLU A 144 -1.21 10.35 -35.76
N ALA A 145 -0.66 9.99 -36.92
CA ALA A 145 -0.95 10.68 -38.17
C ALA A 145 -2.47 10.63 -38.47
N PRO A 146 -3.05 11.68 -39.08
CA PRO A 146 -4.47 11.70 -39.41
C PRO A 146 -4.81 10.52 -40.34
N GLU A 147 -5.93 9.85 -40.04
CA GLU A 147 -6.39 8.65 -40.76
C GLU A 147 -6.67 8.92 -42.25
N ILE A 148 -6.96 10.17 -42.60
CA ILE A 148 -7.25 10.62 -43.95
C ILE A 148 -6.19 11.64 -44.35
N VAL A 149 -5.41 11.32 -45.38
CA VAL A 149 -4.49 12.24 -46.06
C VAL A 149 -5.21 12.70 -47.33
N GLU A 150 -5.64 13.96 -47.38
CA GLU A 150 -6.14 14.60 -48.62
C GLU A 150 -4.99 14.91 -49.59
#